data_AF-A0A847PNE8-F1
#
_entry.id   AF-A0A847PNE8-F1
#
_cell.length_a   1.000
_cell.length_b   1.000
_cell.length_c   1.000
_cell.angle_alpha   90.00
_cell.angle_beta   90.00
_cell.angle_gamma   90.00
#
_symmetry.space_group_name_H-M   'P 1'
#
loop_
_entity.id
_entity.type
_entity.pdbx_description
1 polymer ?
#
loop_
_entity_poly.entity_id
_entity_poly.type
_entity_poly.pdbx_seq_one_letter_code
_entity_poly.pdbx_strand_id
1 'polypeptide(L)'
;MKKYIKIAGGALAAVIVVSIAVFALLCWLFFGVLLPFYNVPNANKTVAVYNPQMGLVSEQTLEALENSKYSKKYELGINKAGEVVFKHPIKAWSKSKSEYKECWKYADKKLHKKHISRTYYIKYIGYMDEVAKEKPELKEQAEIYAEILEIYSRSYNKHR
;
A
#
# COMPACT_ATOMS: atom_id res chain seq x y z
N MET A 1 -7.51 -11.03 63.55
CA MET A 1 -7.41 -11.75 62.25
C MET A 1 -8.61 -11.56 61.33
N LYS A 2 -9.86 -11.91 61.70
CA LYS A 2 -11.05 -11.82 60.81
C LYS A 2 -11.31 -10.45 60.16
N LYS A 3 -11.00 -9.34 60.87
CA LYS A 3 -11.17 -7.96 60.36
C LYS A 3 -10.18 -7.62 59.23
N TYR A 4 -8.92 -8.01 59.38
CA TYR A 4 -7.86 -7.80 58.38
C TYR A 4 -8.08 -8.63 57.11
N ILE A 5 -8.60 -9.86 57.24
CA ILE A 5 -8.92 -10.73 56.09
C ILE A 5 -10.09 -10.14 55.27
N LYS A 6 -11.11 -9.55 55.92
CA LYS A 6 -12.21 -8.87 55.21
C LYS A 6 -11.74 -7.60 54.49
N ILE A 7 -10.86 -6.82 55.11
CA ILE A 7 -10.30 -5.60 54.50
C ILE A 7 -9.38 -5.97 53.32
N ALA A 8 -8.54 -6.99 53.47
CA ALA A 8 -7.69 -7.51 52.39
C ALA A 8 -8.52 -8.07 51.22
N GLY A 9 -9.59 -8.82 51.49
CA GLY A 9 -10.49 -9.32 50.45
C GLY A 9 -11.25 -8.21 49.71
N GLY A 10 -11.71 -7.17 50.42
CA GLY A 10 -12.33 -5.99 49.81
C GLY A 10 -11.37 -5.17 48.96
N ALA A 11 -10.13 -4.99 49.42
CA ALA A 11 -9.08 -4.32 48.66
C ALA A 11 -8.72 -5.09 47.38
N LEU A 12 -8.62 -6.41 47.46
CA LEU A 12 -8.32 -7.27 46.31
C LEU A 12 -9.44 -7.24 45.27
N ALA A 13 -10.70 -7.28 45.72
CA ALA A 13 -11.87 -7.12 44.85
C ALA A 13 -11.89 -5.75 44.17
N ALA A 14 -11.59 -4.67 44.89
CA ALA A 14 -11.52 -3.32 44.33
C ALA A 14 -10.43 -3.20 43.24
N VAL A 15 -9.25 -3.78 43.46
CA VAL A 15 -8.16 -3.80 42.46
C VAL A 15 -8.57 -4.56 41.20
N ILE A 16 -9.26 -5.69 41.33
CA ILE A 16 -9.74 -6.46 40.17
C ILE A 16 -10.78 -5.66 39.38
N VAL A 17 -11.73 -5.02 40.05
CA VAL A 17 -12.78 -4.21 39.40
C VAL A 17 -12.16 -3.03 38.64
N VAL A 18 -11.22 -2.30 39.28
CA VAL A 18 -10.51 -1.19 38.62
C VAL A 18 -9.68 -1.69 37.43
N SER A 19 -9.01 -2.84 37.56
CA SER A 19 -8.22 -3.41 36.47
C SER A 19 -9.09 -3.79 35.26
N ILE A 20 -10.27 -4.36 35.50
CA ILE A 20 -11.23 -4.69 34.44
C ILE A 20 -11.75 -3.40 33.77
N ALA A 21 -12.07 -2.37 34.55
CA ALA A 21 -12.53 -1.09 34.02
C ALA A 21 -11.46 -0.41 33.15
N VAL A 22 -10.19 -0.41 33.60
CA VAL A 22 -9.05 0.10 32.81
C VAL A 22 -8.86 -0.72 31.55
N PHE A 23 -8.91 -2.06 31.63
CA PHE A 23 -8.79 -2.92 30.46
C PHE A 23 -9.92 -2.67 29.44
N ALA A 24 -11.17 -2.55 29.89
CA ALA A 24 -12.30 -2.21 29.05
C ALA A 24 -12.13 -0.85 28.37
N LEU A 25 -11.63 0.15 29.08
CA LEU A 25 -11.33 1.47 28.52
C LEU A 25 -10.23 1.41 27.46
N LEU A 26 -9.16 0.63 27.69
CA LEU A 26 -8.11 0.41 26.70
C LEU A 26 -8.64 -0.31 25.46
N CYS A 27 -9.51 -1.32 25.63
CA CYS A 27 -10.18 -1.98 24.51
C CYS A 27 -11.07 -1.01 23.75
N TRP A 28 -11.84 -0.16 24.42
CA TRP A 28 -12.69 0.83 23.76
C TRP A 28 -11.86 1.87 22.99
N LEU A 29 -10.78 2.38 23.57
CA LEU A 29 -9.84 3.27 22.88
C LEU A 29 -9.22 2.59 21.67
N PHE A 30 -8.78 1.33 21.81
CA PHE A 30 -8.14 0.60 20.71
C PHE A 30 -9.13 0.26 19.59
N PHE A 31 -10.26 -0.38 19.89
CA PHE A 31 -11.22 -0.87 18.89
C PHE A 31 -12.21 0.20 18.40
N GLY A 32 -12.64 1.10 19.28
CA GLY A 32 -13.64 2.11 18.97
C GLY A 32 -13.07 3.40 18.38
N VAL A 33 -11.93 3.86 18.91
CA VAL A 33 -11.32 5.12 18.46
C VAL A 33 -10.19 4.86 17.47
N LEU A 34 -9.18 4.09 17.87
CA LEU A 34 -7.95 3.92 17.09
C LEU A 34 -8.14 3.02 15.86
N LEU A 35 -8.85 1.90 15.99
CA LEU A 35 -9.00 0.94 14.88
C LEU A 35 -9.64 1.56 13.64
N PRO A 36 -10.68 2.43 13.73
CA PRO A 36 -11.18 3.18 12.56
C PRO A 36 -10.15 4.12 11.92
N PHE A 37 -9.29 4.79 12.71
CA PHE A 37 -8.17 5.57 12.15
C PHE A 37 -7.16 4.68 11.43
N TYR A 38 -6.96 3.44 11.89
CA TYR A 38 -6.12 2.48 11.18
C TYR A 38 -6.85 1.84 9.98
N ASN A 39 -8.18 1.67 10.04
CA ASN A 39 -9.01 1.04 9.02
C ASN A 39 -9.85 2.07 8.23
N VAL A 40 -9.23 3.16 7.78
CA VAL A 40 -9.86 4.13 6.88
C VAL A 40 -10.47 3.39 5.67
N PRO A 41 -11.75 3.59 5.34
CA PRO A 41 -12.39 3.00 4.17
C PRO A 41 -11.53 3.24 2.93
N ASN A 42 -11.00 2.17 2.36
CA ASN A 42 -10.10 2.28 1.22
C ASN A 42 -10.93 2.25 -0.07
N ALA A 43 -11.30 3.44 -0.55
CA ALA A 43 -11.99 3.62 -1.84
C ALA A 43 -11.16 3.08 -3.03
N ASN A 44 -9.85 2.89 -2.82
CA ASN A 44 -8.90 2.41 -3.83
C ASN A 44 -8.80 0.87 -3.85
N LYS A 45 -9.61 0.17 -3.05
CA LYS A 45 -9.77 -1.28 -3.18
C LYS A 45 -10.51 -1.61 -4.47
N THR A 46 -10.07 -2.70 -5.08
CA THR A 46 -10.76 -3.32 -6.21
C THR A 46 -12.20 -3.68 -5.86
N VAL A 47 -13.14 -3.24 -6.70
CA VAL A 47 -14.57 -3.61 -6.65
C VAL A 47 -15.03 -4.42 -7.86
N ALA A 48 -14.27 -4.38 -8.96
CA ALA A 48 -14.52 -5.20 -10.15
C ALA A 48 -13.22 -5.71 -10.76
N VAL A 49 -13.31 -6.80 -11.55
CA VAL A 49 -12.18 -7.34 -12.30
C VAL A 49 -11.89 -6.42 -13.48
N TYR A 50 -10.60 -6.19 -13.77
CA TYR A 50 -10.19 -5.42 -14.94
C TYR A 50 -10.47 -6.21 -16.23
N ASN A 51 -11.02 -5.54 -17.25
CA ASN A 51 -11.21 -6.08 -18.59
C ASN A 51 -10.24 -5.37 -19.55
N PRO A 52 -9.30 -6.09 -20.20
CA PRO A 52 -8.36 -5.54 -21.17
C PRO A 52 -9.02 -4.73 -22.30
N GLN A 53 -10.25 -5.07 -22.70
CA GLN A 53 -10.99 -4.37 -23.77
C GLN A 53 -11.35 -2.92 -23.41
N MET A 54 -11.23 -2.52 -22.14
CA MET A 54 -11.49 -1.13 -21.73
C MET A 54 -10.39 -0.16 -22.18
N GLY A 55 -9.21 -0.65 -22.59
CA GLY A 55 -8.12 0.19 -23.10
C GLY A 55 -7.58 1.22 -22.09
N LEU A 56 -7.76 0.98 -20.79
CA LEU A 56 -7.31 1.88 -19.72
C LEU A 56 -5.85 1.65 -19.31
N VAL A 57 -5.24 0.58 -19.82
CA VAL A 57 -3.83 0.24 -19.68
C VAL A 57 -3.32 -0.09 -21.09
N SER A 58 -2.11 0.35 -21.43
CA SER A 58 -1.49 0.04 -22.72
C SER A 58 -1.35 -1.47 -22.94
N GLU A 59 -1.48 -1.90 -24.20
CA GLU A 59 -1.34 -3.32 -24.57
C GLU A 59 0.06 -3.84 -24.20
N GLN A 60 1.10 -3.03 -24.39
CA GLN A 60 2.48 -3.37 -24.05
C GLN A 60 2.64 -3.62 -22.53
N THR A 61 2.07 -2.76 -21.69
CA THR A 61 2.11 -2.97 -20.25
C THR A 61 1.30 -4.20 -19.85
N LEU A 62 0.12 -4.42 -20.43
CA LEU A 62 -0.68 -5.62 -20.14
C LEU A 62 0.08 -6.90 -20.49
N GLU A 63 0.66 -6.96 -21.68
CA GLU A 63 1.45 -8.09 -22.13
C GLU A 63 2.66 -8.32 -21.19
N ALA A 64 3.36 -7.26 -20.80
CA ALA A 64 4.48 -7.35 -19.87
C ALA A 64 4.06 -7.87 -18.48
N LEU A 65 2.90 -7.46 -17.97
CA LEU A 65 2.37 -7.91 -16.70
C LEU A 65 1.89 -9.38 -16.75
N GLU A 66 1.28 -9.80 -17.85
CA GLU A 66 0.79 -11.17 -18.06
C GLU A 66 1.94 -12.16 -18.29
N ASN A 67 2.94 -11.77 -19.08
CA ASN A 67 4.12 -12.59 -19.38
C ASN A 67 5.15 -12.64 -18.24
N SER A 68 5.03 -11.75 -17.24
CA SER A 68 5.89 -11.79 -16.05
C SER A 68 5.73 -13.11 -15.29
N LYS A 69 6.85 -13.66 -14.82
CA LYS A 69 6.88 -14.78 -13.83
C LYS A 69 6.07 -14.47 -12.56
N TYR A 70 5.80 -13.19 -12.30
CA TYR A 70 5.06 -12.69 -11.17
C TYR A 70 3.67 -12.16 -11.55
N SER A 71 3.09 -12.54 -12.68
CA SER A 71 1.76 -12.11 -13.15
C SER A 71 0.66 -12.12 -12.08
N LYS A 72 0.58 -13.17 -11.25
CA LYS A 72 -0.35 -13.26 -10.08
C LYS A 72 -0.21 -12.11 -9.06
N LYS A 73 0.94 -11.42 -9.03
CA LYS A 73 1.21 -10.29 -8.15
C LYS A 73 0.85 -8.95 -8.79
N TYR A 74 0.63 -8.94 -10.11
CA TYR A 74 0.22 -7.80 -10.92
C TYR A 74 -1.25 -7.81 -11.30
N GLU A 75 -2.05 -8.70 -10.70
CA GLU A 75 -3.49 -8.74 -10.98
C GLU A 75 -4.14 -7.36 -10.83
N LEU A 76 -4.79 -6.93 -11.90
CA LEU A 76 -5.48 -5.66 -12.01
C LEU A 76 -6.95 -5.78 -11.63
N GLY A 77 -7.53 -4.64 -11.28
CA GLY A 77 -8.94 -4.48 -11.01
C GLY A 77 -9.36 -3.02 -11.15
N ILE A 78 -10.65 -2.76 -10.96
CA ILE A 78 -11.22 -1.41 -11.01
C ILE A 78 -11.65 -1.00 -9.61
N ASN A 79 -11.30 0.23 -9.19
CA ASN A 79 -11.74 0.81 -7.91
C ASN A 79 -13.15 1.45 -8.04
N LYS A 80 -13.69 1.98 -6.93
CA LYS A 80 -15.02 2.63 -6.95
C LYS A 80 -15.10 3.87 -7.85
N ALA A 81 -13.97 4.49 -8.16
CA ALA A 81 -13.88 5.65 -9.03
C ALA A 81 -13.75 5.27 -10.52
N GLY A 82 -13.75 3.97 -10.87
CA GLY A 82 -13.57 3.52 -12.25
C GLY A 82 -12.11 3.44 -12.69
N GLU A 83 -11.16 3.63 -11.78
CA GLU A 83 -9.73 3.63 -12.10
C GLU A 83 -9.12 2.23 -11.99
N VAL A 84 -8.13 1.97 -12.84
CA VAL A 84 -7.34 0.73 -12.78
C VAL A 84 -6.41 0.75 -11.56
N VAL A 85 -6.46 -0.31 -10.78
CA VAL A 85 -5.68 -0.52 -9.56
C VAL A 85 -5.15 -1.94 -9.48
N PHE A 86 -4.04 -2.14 -8.79
CA PHE A 86 -3.56 -3.48 -8.42
C PHE A 86 -4.40 -4.04 -7.28
N LYS A 87 -4.82 -5.31 -7.39
CA LYS A 87 -5.41 -6.06 -6.27
C LYS A 87 -4.43 -6.23 -5.12
N HIS A 88 -3.13 -6.29 -5.43
CA HIS A 88 -2.06 -6.54 -4.47
C HIS A 88 -0.94 -5.50 -4.59
N PRO A 89 -1.20 -4.23 -4.26
CA PRO A 89 -0.31 -3.14 -4.64
C PRO A 89 1.06 -3.22 -3.95
N ILE A 90 1.13 -3.68 -2.69
CA ILE A 90 2.41 -3.95 -2.00
C ILE A 90 3.27 -4.97 -2.77
N LYS A 91 2.64 -6.05 -3.25
CA LYS A 91 3.34 -7.14 -3.94
C LYS A 91 3.77 -6.69 -5.34
N ALA A 92 2.89 -6.00 -6.07
CA ALA A 92 3.19 -5.42 -7.37
C ALA A 92 4.41 -4.50 -7.31
N TRP A 93 4.44 -3.56 -6.36
CA TRP A 93 5.56 -2.64 -6.16
C TRP A 93 6.89 -3.30 -5.82
N SER A 94 6.84 -4.27 -4.91
CA SER A 94 8.05 -5.00 -4.54
C SER A 94 8.64 -5.75 -5.75
N LYS A 95 7.79 -6.23 -6.67
CA LYS A 95 8.22 -6.99 -7.84
C LYS A 95 8.62 -6.11 -9.00
N SER A 96 7.92 -5.01 -9.23
CA SER A 96 8.25 -4.09 -10.32
C SER A 96 9.63 -3.48 -10.10
N LYS A 97 10.01 -3.16 -8.86
CA LYS A 97 11.40 -2.74 -8.54
C LYS A 97 12.47 -3.78 -8.85
N SER A 98 12.11 -5.07 -8.84
CA SER A 98 13.04 -6.15 -9.17
C SER A 98 13.14 -6.41 -10.66
N GLU A 99 12.03 -6.32 -11.39
CA GLU A 99 11.99 -6.55 -12.84
C GLU A 99 12.53 -5.34 -13.61
N TYR A 100 12.14 -4.13 -13.21
CA TYR A 100 12.58 -2.87 -13.81
C TYR A 100 13.74 -2.23 -13.02
N LYS A 101 14.65 -3.08 -12.52
CA LYS A 101 15.71 -2.69 -11.58
C LYS A 101 16.65 -1.63 -12.16
N GLU A 102 16.90 -1.65 -13.47
CA GLU A 102 17.79 -0.71 -14.13
C GLU A 102 17.18 0.70 -14.18
N CYS A 103 15.93 0.80 -14.65
CA CYS A 103 15.14 2.04 -14.61
C CYS A 103 15.04 2.58 -13.17
N TRP A 104 14.72 1.71 -12.22
CA TRP A 104 14.63 2.06 -10.80
C TRP A 104 15.96 2.62 -10.26
N LYS A 105 17.07 1.91 -10.45
CA LYS A 105 18.39 2.34 -9.97
C LYS A 105 18.83 3.65 -10.60
N TYR A 106 18.54 3.85 -11.87
CA TYR A 106 18.88 5.07 -12.58
C TYR A 106 18.13 6.27 -11.99
N ALA A 107 16.81 6.16 -11.85
CA ALA A 107 15.98 7.19 -11.25
C ALA A 107 16.37 7.44 -9.79
N ASP A 108 16.67 6.39 -9.02
CA ASP A 108 17.11 6.49 -7.63
C ASP A 108 18.42 7.26 -7.46
N LYS A 109 19.38 7.02 -8.36
CA LYS A 109 20.67 7.71 -8.37
C LYS A 109 20.51 9.22 -8.63
N LYS A 110 19.64 9.60 -9.56
CA LYS A 110 19.38 11.00 -9.94
C LYS A 110 18.55 11.74 -8.90
N LEU A 111 17.54 11.10 -8.31
CA LEU A 111 16.66 11.71 -7.31
C LEU A 111 17.31 11.87 -5.91
N HIS A 112 18.57 11.43 -5.74
CA HIS A 112 19.43 11.70 -4.58
C HIS A 112 18.75 11.53 -3.21
N LYS A 113 18.68 10.29 -2.70
CA LYS A 113 18.49 9.88 -1.27
C LYS A 113 17.54 10.71 -0.36
N LYS A 114 16.64 11.55 -0.87
CA LYS A 114 15.54 12.12 -0.07
C LYS A 114 14.59 10.97 0.22
N HIS A 115 14.61 10.51 1.47
CA HIS A 115 13.91 9.34 1.99
C HIS A 115 12.69 8.93 1.15
N ILE A 116 12.83 7.78 0.48
CA ILE A 116 11.81 7.15 -0.35
C ILE A 116 10.77 6.57 0.60
N SER A 117 9.87 7.41 1.12
CA SER A 117 8.65 6.94 1.74
C SER A 117 7.70 6.42 0.66
N ARG A 118 6.69 5.66 1.08
CA ARG A 118 5.56 5.26 0.24
C ARG A 118 4.89 6.43 -0.48
N THR A 119 5.14 7.69 -0.14
CA THR A 119 4.58 8.89 -0.76
C THR A 119 5.40 9.45 -1.93
N TYR A 120 6.62 8.94 -2.18
CA TYR A 120 7.54 9.51 -3.18
C TYR A 120 7.50 8.86 -4.58
N TYR A 121 6.70 7.80 -4.80
CA TYR A 121 6.60 7.13 -6.11
C TYR A 121 6.09 8.05 -7.24
N ILE A 122 5.31 9.09 -6.91
CA ILE A 122 4.79 10.07 -7.90
C ILE A 122 5.95 10.77 -8.62
N LYS A 123 7.06 11.05 -7.91
CA LYS A 123 8.24 11.66 -8.52
C LYS A 123 8.94 10.71 -9.50
N TYR A 124 8.86 9.40 -9.28
CA TYR A 124 9.42 8.43 -10.22
C TYR A 124 8.62 8.37 -11.51
N ILE A 125 7.29 8.55 -11.47
CA ILE A 125 6.44 8.58 -12.68
C ILE A 125 6.97 9.64 -13.65
N GLY A 126 7.09 10.90 -13.19
CA GLY A 126 7.60 11.98 -14.04
C GLY A 126 9.07 11.84 -14.44
N TYR A 127 9.85 11.03 -13.71
CA TYR A 127 11.26 10.80 -14.01
C TYR A 127 11.48 9.72 -15.09
N MET A 128 10.49 8.86 -15.36
CA MET A 128 10.65 7.82 -16.38
C MET A 128 10.81 8.39 -17.79
N ASP A 129 10.20 9.53 -18.09
CA ASP A 129 10.41 10.24 -19.35
C ASP A 129 11.87 10.71 -19.51
N GLU A 130 12.51 11.15 -18.41
CA GLU A 130 13.92 11.50 -18.41
C GLU A 130 14.81 10.27 -18.58
N VAL A 131 14.45 9.14 -17.94
CA VAL A 131 15.13 7.85 -18.14
C VAL A 131 15.08 7.46 -19.62
N ALA A 132 13.90 7.51 -20.23
CA ALA A 132 13.72 7.18 -21.65
C ALA A 132 14.55 8.08 -22.59
N LYS A 133 14.73 9.36 -22.24
CA LYS A 133 15.54 10.32 -23.02
C LYS A 133 17.04 10.13 -22.84
N GLU A 134 17.51 9.98 -21.60
CA GLU A 134 18.93 9.82 -21.27
C GLU A 134 19.44 8.40 -21.54
N LYS A 135 18.53 7.42 -21.59
CA LYS A 135 18.80 5.99 -21.78
C LYS A 135 17.82 5.37 -22.79
N PRO A 136 18.04 5.58 -24.11
CA PRO A 136 17.17 5.03 -25.15
C PRO A 136 17.03 3.51 -25.08
N GLU A 137 18.05 2.81 -24.61
CA GLU A 137 18.05 1.35 -24.40
C GLU A 137 17.04 0.90 -23.33
N LEU A 138 16.64 1.79 -22.43
CA LEU A 138 15.66 1.53 -21.36
C LEU A 138 14.29 2.12 -21.67
N LYS A 139 14.08 2.72 -22.84
CA LYS A 139 12.87 3.49 -23.16
C LYS A 139 11.59 2.68 -22.92
N GLU A 140 11.49 1.50 -23.53
CA GLU A 140 10.31 0.63 -23.41
C GLU A 140 10.06 0.21 -21.95
N GLN A 141 11.13 -0.17 -21.23
CA GLN A 141 11.04 -0.51 -19.81
C GLN A 141 10.61 0.68 -18.95
N ALA A 142 11.05 1.90 -19.29
CA ALA A 142 10.72 3.11 -18.57
C ALA A 142 9.25 3.49 -18.78
N GLU A 143 8.73 3.36 -20.00
CA GLU A 143 7.31 3.59 -20.34
C GLU A 143 6.40 2.60 -19.59
N ILE A 144 6.70 1.30 -19.65
CA ILE A 144 5.95 0.27 -18.90
C ILE A 144 6.02 0.53 -17.40
N TYR A 145 7.22 0.84 -16.88
CA TYR A 145 7.40 1.09 -15.45
C TYR A 145 6.69 2.37 -14.98
N ALA A 146 6.60 3.41 -15.82
CA ALA A 146 5.83 4.62 -15.54
C ALA A 146 4.34 4.31 -15.36
N GLU A 147 3.76 3.51 -16.26
CA GLU A 147 2.36 3.12 -16.19
C GLU A 147 2.08 2.22 -14.97
N ILE A 148 3.00 1.30 -14.64
CA ILE A 148 2.93 0.52 -13.40
C ILE A 148 2.94 1.43 -12.16
N LEU A 149 3.79 2.44 -12.14
CA LEU A 149 3.86 3.42 -11.04
C LEU A 149 2.55 4.23 -10.94
N GLU A 150 1.92 4.54 -12.07
CA GLU A 150 0.65 5.25 -12.12
C GLU A 150 -0.49 4.38 -11.58
N ILE A 151 -0.63 3.13 -12.02
CA ILE A 151 -1.61 2.19 -11.46
C ILE A 151 -1.36 2.02 -9.95
N TYR A 152 -0.09 1.92 -9.54
CA TYR A 152 0.28 1.83 -8.14
C TYR A 152 -0.18 3.06 -7.33
N SER A 153 -0.08 4.27 -7.90
CA SER A 153 -0.53 5.51 -7.26
C SER A 153 -2.02 5.50 -6.92
N ARG A 154 -2.82 4.96 -7.83
CA ARG A 154 -4.28 4.85 -7.71
C ARG A 154 -4.68 3.72 -6.76
N SER A 155 -3.79 2.77 -6.50
CA SER A 155 -4.04 1.59 -5.66
C SER A 155 -3.88 1.83 -4.15
N TYR A 156 -3.25 2.94 -3.75
CA TYR A 156 -3.04 3.28 -2.33
C TYR A 156 -3.90 4.45 -1.89
N ASN A 157 -4.43 4.35 -0.67
CA ASN A 157 -5.13 5.47 -0.05
C ASN A 157 -4.12 6.58 0.28
N LYS A 158 -4.32 7.80 -0.25
CA LYS A 158 -3.43 8.97 -0.09
C LYS A 158 -3.19 9.37 1.39
N HIS A 159 -4.01 8.87 2.30
CA HIS A 159 -3.98 9.17 3.74
C HIS A 159 -3.17 8.19 4.61
N ARG A 160 -2.20 7.45 4.04
CA ARG A 160 -1.25 6.60 4.79
C ARG A 160 0.20 6.83 4.39
#